data_AF-C5LGT1-F1
#
_entry.id   AF-C5LGT1-F1
#
_cell.length_a   1.000
_cell.length_b   1.000
_cell.length_c   1.000
_cell.angle_alpha   90.00
_cell.angle_beta   90.00
_cell.angle_gamma   90.00
#
_symmetry.space_group_name_H-M   'P 1'
#
loop_
_entity.id
_entity.type
_entity.pdbx_description
1 polymer ?
#
loop_
_entity_poly.entity_id
_entity_poly.type
_entity_poly.pdbx_seq_one_letter_code
_entity_poly.pdbx_strand_id
1 'polypeptide(L)'
;MVKLAGQVRVMIYVVALAGNDQRDAEQQKEITYFKNSMESLRSLSKSAHVYVLLHKFDLVPENEREARFKYYSELLSPYFAGMTTQIFQTSIWDETLYRAWSEIAHSLIPNMDELQRELANFASAVEADEVVLFEKSTFLVIANHTTKQMADPHRFEKISNIVKQFKLSVNKHHAAFNSLDVSNSNFRAIIDRFTPNTFVMVVTSDPNIHPAATTCNINAARSHFLA
;
A
#
# COMPACT_ATOMS: atom_id res chain seq x y z
N MET A 1 -17.77 22.94 16.79
CA MET A 1 -16.94 21.86 17.35
C MET A 1 -17.43 20.55 16.75
N VAL A 2 -16.70 20.01 15.77
CA VAL A 2 -17.17 18.83 15.03
C VAL A 2 -16.98 17.58 15.91
N LYS A 3 -18.07 16.86 16.21
CA LYS A 3 -18.05 15.53 16.83
C LYS A 3 -17.48 14.48 15.83
N LEU A 4 -16.19 14.56 15.52
CA LEU A 4 -15.54 13.64 14.57
C LEU A 4 -14.94 12.38 15.22
N ALA A 5 -14.83 12.33 16.55
CA ALA A 5 -13.93 11.39 17.20
C ALA A 5 -14.61 10.26 18.00
N GLY A 6 -15.89 9.97 17.76
CA GLY A 6 -16.50 8.73 18.25
C GLY A 6 -16.14 7.56 17.34
N GLN A 7 -15.39 6.56 17.84
CA GLN A 7 -15.03 5.31 17.15
C GLN A 7 -14.06 5.44 15.95
N VAL A 8 -12.98 6.21 16.12
CA VAL A 8 -11.92 6.26 15.11
C VAL A 8 -11.05 5.00 15.20
N ARG A 9 -10.94 4.24 14.10
CA ARG A 9 -9.98 3.12 13.99
C ARG A 9 -8.61 3.57 13.52
N VAL A 10 -8.59 4.52 12.59
CA VAL A 10 -7.37 5.05 11.97
C VAL A 10 -7.47 6.56 11.83
N MET A 11 -6.42 7.28 12.22
CA MET A 11 -6.22 8.70 11.91
C MET A 11 -5.07 8.83 10.92
N ILE A 12 -5.33 9.46 9.78
CA ILE A 12 -4.28 9.81 8.81
C ILE A 12 -4.11 11.33 8.87
N TYR A 13 -2.91 11.78 9.23
CA TYR A 13 -2.56 13.20 9.28
C TYR A 13 -1.53 13.51 8.20
N VAL A 14 -1.81 14.51 7.37
CA VAL A 14 -0.93 14.89 6.25
C VAL A 14 -0.22 16.18 6.61
N VAL A 15 1.12 16.14 6.59
CA VAL A 15 2.00 17.32 6.73
C VAL A 15 2.54 17.63 5.36
N ALA A 16 2.10 18.72 4.74
CA ALA A 16 2.54 19.09 3.40
C ALA A 16 3.88 19.83 3.49
N LEU A 17 4.94 19.25 2.94
CA LEU A 17 6.21 19.93 2.84
C LEU A 17 6.13 21.00 1.75
N ALA A 18 6.43 22.22 2.17
CA ALA A 18 6.67 23.32 1.27
C ALA A 18 8.16 23.39 0.91
N GLY A 19 8.47 23.94 -0.27
CA GLY A 19 9.85 24.30 -0.61
C GLY A 19 10.44 25.29 0.40
N ASN A 20 11.76 25.50 0.31
CA ASN A 20 12.61 26.18 1.32
C ASN A 20 12.13 27.56 1.84
N ASP A 21 11.08 28.16 1.29
CA ASP A 21 10.63 29.53 1.56
C ASP A 21 9.36 29.66 2.44
N GLN A 22 8.74 28.56 2.94
CA GLN A 22 7.57 28.65 3.84
C GLN A 22 7.91 28.48 5.34
N ARG A 23 8.35 29.62 5.90
CA ARG A 23 7.96 30.28 7.16
C ARG A 23 7.52 29.40 8.34
N ASP A 24 8.37 29.35 9.37
CA ASP A 24 8.17 28.79 10.72
C ASP A 24 6.74 28.95 11.31
N ALA A 25 6.05 30.05 11.01
CA ALA A 25 4.70 30.33 11.48
C ALA A 25 3.62 29.36 10.93
N GLU A 26 3.72 28.96 9.66
CA GLU A 26 2.79 28.00 9.05
C GLU A 26 3.02 26.59 9.63
N GLN A 27 4.30 26.21 9.76
CA GLN A 27 4.70 24.95 10.39
C GLN A 27 4.24 24.87 11.86
N GLN A 28 4.42 25.94 12.63
CA GLN A 28 3.96 26.01 14.02
C GLN A 28 2.44 25.85 14.13
N LYS A 29 1.69 26.40 13.17
CA LYS A 29 0.24 26.26 13.10
C LYS A 29 -0.17 24.82 12.78
N GLU A 30 0.50 24.15 11.84
CA GLU A 30 0.26 22.74 11.52
C GLU A 30 0.52 21.82 12.72
N ILE A 31 1.61 22.04 13.45
CA ILE A 31 1.94 21.27 14.66
C ILE A 31 0.87 21.49 15.74
N THR A 32 0.38 22.72 15.88
CA THR A 32 -0.70 23.04 16.83
C THR A 32 -1.98 22.29 16.48
N TYR A 33 -2.36 22.21 15.21
CA TYR A 33 -3.51 21.41 14.77
C TYR A 33 -3.30 19.92 15.01
N PHE A 34 -2.10 19.42 14.73
CA PHE A 34 -1.76 18.02 14.98
C PHE A 34 -1.91 17.69 16.47
N LYS A 35 -1.34 18.50 17.36
CA LYS A 35 -1.45 18.35 18.81
C LYS A 35 -2.92 18.29 19.26
N ASN A 36 -3.75 19.24 18.84
CA ASN A 36 -5.16 19.29 19.22
C ASN A 36 -5.93 18.05 18.73
N SER A 37 -5.57 17.54 17.55
CA SER A 37 -6.14 16.31 16.98
C SER A 37 -5.74 15.08 17.81
N MET A 38 -4.48 15.00 18.23
CA MET A 38 -3.96 13.90 19.05
C MET A 38 -4.58 13.88 20.45
N GLU A 39 -4.76 15.04 21.10
CA GLU A 39 -5.45 15.15 22.40
C GLU A 39 -6.91 14.69 22.31
N SER A 40 -7.60 15.10 21.23
CA SER A 40 -8.97 14.66 20.95
C SER A 40 -9.04 13.15 20.70
N LEU A 41 -8.09 12.59 19.94
CA LEU A 41 -8.03 11.16 19.65
C LEU A 41 -7.77 10.34 20.91
N ARG A 42 -6.83 10.76 21.77
CA ARG A 42 -6.54 10.06 23.04
C ARG A 42 -7.72 10.03 24.00
N SER A 43 -8.54 11.08 24.01
CA SER A 43 -9.71 11.14 24.90
C SER A 43 -10.88 10.29 24.40
N LEU A 44 -10.99 10.08 23.07
CA LEU A 44 -12.18 9.49 22.47
C LEU A 44 -11.96 8.13 21.78
N SER A 45 -10.75 7.80 21.36
CA SER A 45 -10.42 6.57 20.60
C SER A 45 -8.96 6.14 20.83
N LYS A 46 -8.64 5.63 22.03
CA LYS A 46 -7.27 5.23 22.43
C LYS A 46 -6.65 4.10 21.60
N SER A 47 -7.48 3.24 20.99
CA SER A 47 -7.04 2.11 20.17
C SER A 47 -6.82 2.48 18.70
N ALA A 48 -6.96 3.76 18.34
CA ALA A 48 -6.77 4.21 16.98
C ALA A 48 -5.29 4.09 16.57
N HIS A 49 -5.05 3.66 15.34
CA HIS A 49 -3.73 3.72 14.72
C HIS A 49 -3.54 5.09 14.05
N VAL A 50 -2.39 5.73 14.28
CA VAL A 50 -2.09 7.06 13.74
C VAL A 50 -1.02 6.96 12.67
N TYR A 51 -1.37 7.37 11.46
CA TYR A 51 -0.43 7.48 10.35
C TYR A 51 -0.16 8.94 10.03
N VAL A 52 1.11 9.32 9.98
CA VAL A 52 1.54 10.65 9.55
C VAL A 52 2.19 10.56 8.18
N LEU A 53 1.65 11.27 7.21
CA LEU A 53 2.21 11.37 5.86
C LEU A 53 2.95 12.70 5.74
N LEU A 54 4.29 12.65 5.74
CA LEU A 54 5.12 13.78 5.31
C LEU A 54 5.05 13.83 3.79
N HIS A 55 4.15 14.67 3.28
CA HIS A 55 3.75 14.70 1.88
C HIS A 55 4.50 15.76 1.08
N LYS A 56 4.53 15.60 -0.25
CA LYS A 56 5.38 16.39 -1.17
C LYS A 56 6.88 16.21 -0.90
N PHE A 57 7.27 15.01 -0.50
CA PHE A 57 8.66 14.69 -0.16
C PHE A 57 9.60 14.72 -1.37
N ASP A 58 9.05 14.73 -2.59
CA ASP A 58 9.74 14.99 -3.84
C ASP A 58 10.40 16.37 -3.91
N LEU A 59 9.87 17.36 -3.18
CA LEU A 59 10.45 18.71 -3.10
C LEU A 59 11.68 18.78 -2.19
N VAL A 60 11.98 17.73 -1.41
CA VAL A 60 13.14 17.68 -0.52
C VAL A 60 14.34 17.11 -1.30
N PRO A 61 15.46 17.83 -1.36
CA PRO A 61 16.70 17.34 -1.96
C PRO A 61 17.12 15.99 -1.37
N GLU A 62 17.57 15.06 -2.20
CA GLU A 62 17.85 13.67 -1.78
C GLU A 62 18.83 13.59 -0.61
N ASN A 63 19.86 14.43 -0.62
CA ASN A 63 20.86 14.56 0.46
C ASN A 63 20.30 15.12 1.77
N GLU A 64 19.13 15.76 1.76
CA GLU A 64 18.47 16.32 2.95
C GLU A 64 17.33 15.44 3.48
N ARG A 65 16.89 14.44 2.72
CA ARG A 65 15.71 13.60 3.03
C ARG A 65 15.79 12.95 4.40
N GLU A 66 16.94 12.36 4.73
CA GLU A 66 17.14 11.70 6.03
C GLU A 66 17.08 12.70 7.19
N ALA A 67 17.79 13.83 7.08
CA ALA A 67 17.78 14.88 8.09
C ALA A 67 16.37 15.47 8.28
N ARG A 68 15.65 15.71 7.18
CA ARG A 68 14.28 16.24 7.21
C ARG A 68 13.31 15.26 7.88
N PHE A 69 13.41 13.98 7.56
CA PHE A 69 12.58 12.95 8.17
C PHE A 69 12.86 12.81 9.66
N LYS A 70 14.13 12.81 10.06
CA LYS A 70 14.54 12.77 11.47
C LYS A 70 13.98 13.95 12.25
N TYR A 71 14.13 15.17 11.72
CA TYR A 71 13.59 16.37 12.32
C TYR A 71 12.08 16.27 12.61
N TYR A 72 11.27 15.89 11.62
CA TYR A 72 9.81 15.75 11.83
C TYR A 72 9.47 14.59 12.76
N SER A 73 10.21 13.49 12.70
CA SER A 73 10.00 12.35 13.61
C SER A 73 10.22 12.74 15.07
N GLU A 74 11.30 13.48 15.34
CA GLU A 74 11.62 14.01 16.68
C GLU A 74 10.61 15.06 17.14
N LEU A 75 10.18 15.95 16.23
CA LEU A 75 9.21 17.00 16.50
C LEU A 75 7.82 16.44 16.89
N LEU A 76 7.40 15.34 16.26
CA LEU A 76 6.09 14.74 16.47
C LEU A 76 6.08 13.67 17.57
N SER A 77 7.24 13.05 17.86
CA SER A 77 7.42 11.99 18.86
C SER A 77 6.73 12.25 20.22
N PRO A 78 6.82 13.45 20.82
CA PRO A 78 6.17 13.74 22.10
C PRO A 78 4.64 13.51 22.10
N TYR A 79 4.01 13.63 20.93
CA TYR A 79 2.57 13.49 20.77
C TYR A 79 2.13 12.05 20.47
N PHE A 80 3.04 11.11 20.24
CA PHE A 80 2.69 9.70 19.95
C PHE A 80 2.50 8.83 21.19
N ALA A 81 2.94 9.30 22.37
CA ALA A 81 2.92 8.51 23.60
C ALA A 81 1.56 7.84 23.87
N GLY A 82 1.58 6.51 24.00
CA GLY A 82 0.41 5.68 24.31
C GLY A 82 -0.50 5.35 23.12
N MET A 83 -0.10 5.65 21.88
CA MET A 83 -0.83 5.26 20.67
C MET A 83 0.09 4.53 19.68
N THR A 84 -0.48 3.66 18.84
CA THR A 84 0.25 3.02 17.75
C THR A 84 0.42 4.00 16.61
N THR A 85 1.67 4.32 16.23
CA THR A 85 1.95 5.38 15.26
C THR A 85 2.99 5.00 14.22
N GLN A 86 2.82 5.48 12.98
CA GLN A 86 3.79 5.29 11.91
C GLN A 86 3.89 6.54 11.02
N ILE A 87 5.10 6.89 10.60
CA ILE A 87 5.37 8.04 9.73
C ILE A 87 5.83 7.54 8.37
N PHE A 88 5.26 8.09 7.31
CA PHE A 88 5.67 7.83 5.93
C PHE A 88 6.14 9.11 5.24
N GLN A 89 7.20 9.00 4.46
CA GLN A 89 7.57 9.97 3.45
C GLN A 89 6.74 9.65 2.20
N THR A 90 5.99 10.61 1.66
CA THR A 90 5.11 10.36 0.52
C THR A 90 5.20 11.43 -0.56
N SER A 91 5.08 10.99 -1.81
CA SER A 91 4.93 11.83 -2.99
C SER A 91 3.89 11.24 -3.94
N ILE A 92 3.16 12.11 -4.65
CA ILE A 92 2.28 11.67 -5.75
C ILE A 92 3.05 11.28 -7.02
N TRP A 93 4.35 11.56 -7.06
CA TRP A 93 5.21 11.37 -8.23
C TRP A 93 5.98 10.05 -8.21
N ASP A 94 5.89 9.27 -7.13
CA ASP A 94 6.59 8.00 -6.97
C ASP A 94 5.72 6.95 -6.24
N GLU A 95 6.28 5.77 -6.00
CA GLU A 95 5.60 4.63 -5.38
C GLU A 95 5.31 4.80 -3.88
N THR A 96 5.90 5.80 -3.22
CA THR A 96 5.86 5.91 -1.75
C THR A 96 4.45 6.13 -1.21
N LEU A 97 3.58 6.79 -1.99
CA LEU A 97 2.17 6.95 -1.63
C LEU A 97 1.43 5.61 -1.64
N TYR A 98 1.68 4.74 -2.62
CA TYR A 98 1.10 3.39 -2.63
C TYR A 98 1.55 2.55 -1.45
N ARG A 99 2.81 2.71 -1.02
CA ARG A 99 3.33 2.04 0.17
C ARG A 99 2.56 2.45 1.42
N ALA A 100 2.46 3.76 1.66
CA ALA A 100 1.74 4.28 2.82
C ALA A 100 0.28 3.82 2.84
N TRP A 101 -0.43 3.92 1.70
CA TRP A 101 -1.83 3.50 1.63
C TRP A 101 -2.03 1.99 1.69
N SER A 102 -1.08 1.18 1.19
CA SER A 102 -1.17 -0.28 1.30
C SER A 102 -1.05 -0.73 2.76
N GLU A 103 -0.08 -0.17 3.50
CA GLU A 103 0.09 -0.43 4.94
C GLU A 103 -1.14 0.02 5.77
N ILE A 104 -1.67 1.22 5.47
CA ILE A 104 -2.89 1.71 6.11
C ILE A 104 -4.07 0.80 5.81
N ALA A 105 -4.25 0.40 4.55
CA ALA A 105 -5.31 -0.51 4.17
C ALA A 105 -5.16 -1.88 4.85
N HIS A 106 -3.95 -2.47 4.84
CA HIS A 106 -3.63 -3.74 5.51
C HIS A 106 -4.04 -3.73 6.98
N SER A 107 -3.78 -2.64 7.71
CA SER A 107 -4.16 -2.52 9.13
C SER A 107 -5.67 -2.61 9.40
N LEU A 108 -6.49 -2.42 8.36
CA LEU A 108 -7.95 -2.45 8.43
C LEU A 108 -8.55 -3.78 7.98
N ILE A 109 -7.76 -4.66 7.36
CA ILE A 109 -8.23 -5.94 6.81
C ILE A 109 -8.37 -6.95 7.96
N PRO A 110 -9.59 -7.47 8.22
CA PRO A 110 -9.78 -8.51 9.23
C PRO A 110 -9.17 -9.84 8.75
N ASN A 111 -8.79 -10.71 9.70
CA ASN A 111 -8.35 -12.08 9.44
C ASN A 111 -7.15 -12.20 8.46
N MET A 112 -6.22 -11.24 8.49
CA MET A 112 -5.05 -11.25 7.61
C MET A 112 -4.25 -12.56 7.68
N ASP A 113 -4.14 -13.17 8.87
CA ASP A 113 -3.41 -14.43 9.05
C ASP A 113 -4.04 -15.60 8.26
N GLU A 114 -5.37 -15.63 8.14
CA GLU A 114 -6.09 -16.66 7.38
C GLU A 114 -5.88 -16.46 5.88
N LEU A 115 -6.07 -15.23 5.40
CA LEU A 115 -5.82 -14.86 4.01
C LEU A 115 -4.38 -15.16 3.59
N GLN A 116 -3.41 -14.89 4.46
CA GLN A 116 -1.99 -15.16 4.21
C GLN A 116 -1.71 -16.67 4.08
N ARG A 117 -2.36 -17.50 4.91
CA ARG A 117 -2.26 -18.97 4.81
C ARG A 117 -2.90 -19.51 3.53
N GLU A 118 -4.09 -19.03 3.18
CA GLU A 118 -4.76 -19.45 1.95
C GLU A 118 -3.96 -19.04 0.71
N LEU A 119 -3.40 -17.83 0.71
CA LEU A 119 -2.55 -17.37 -0.38
C LEU A 119 -1.25 -18.18 -0.49
N ALA A 120 -0.66 -18.58 0.64
CA ALA A 120 0.50 -19.48 0.66
C ALA A 120 0.16 -20.87 0.10
N ASN A 121 -0.99 -21.44 0.49
CA ASN A 121 -1.46 -22.71 -0.05
C ASN A 121 -1.68 -22.63 -1.57
N PHE A 122 -2.30 -21.54 -2.03
CA PHE A 122 -2.49 -21.30 -3.45
C PHE A 122 -1.16 -21.16 -4.19
N ALA A 123 -0.21 -20.37 -3.67
CA ALA A 123 1.12 -20.20 -4.25
C ALA A 123 1.87 -21.54 -4.39
N SER A 124 1.78 -22.40 -3.36
CA SER A 124 2.35 -23.75 -3.41
C SER A 124 1.66 -24.64 -4.44
N ALA A 125 0.33 -24.58 -4.57
CA ALA A 125 -0.43 -25.41 -5.50
C ALA A 125 -0.18 -25.05 -6.97
N VAL A 126 0.19 -23.79 -7.24
CA VAL A 126 0.52 -23.32 -8.60
C VAL A 126 2.02 -23.26 -8.87
N GLU A 127 2.84 -23.70 -7.91
CA GLU A 127 4.30 -23.68 -7.98
C GLU A 127 4.86 -22.29 -8.35
N ALA A 128 4.26 -21.25 -7.76
CA ALA A 128 4.65 -19.87 -8.03
C ALA A 128 5.85 -19.41 -7.19
N ASP A 129 6.67 -18.56 -7.81
CA ASP A 129 7.71 -17.83 -7.12
C ASP A 129 7.13 -16.73 -6.23
N GLU A 130 6.05 -16.13 -6.71
CA GLU A 130 5.37 -15.03 -6.03
C GLU A 130 3.90 -14.97 -6.44
N VAL A 131 3.03 -14.79 -5.44
CA VAL A 131 1.62 -14.48 -5.63
C VAL A 131 1.28 -13.21 -4.87
N VAL A 132 0.59 -12.28 -5.52
CA VAL A 132 0.16 -11.01 -4.92
C VAL A 132 -1.31 -10.78 -5.18
N LEU A 133 -2.05 -10.46 -4.12
CA LEU A 133 -3.45 -10.09 -4.17
C LEU A 133 -3.56 -8.56 -4.09
N PHE A 134 -4.34 -7.96 -5.00
CA PHE A 134 -4.57 -6.52 -5.06
C PHE A 134 -6.05 -6.19 -4.97
N GLU A 135 -6.40 -5.07 -4.35
CA GLU A 135 -7.77 -4.52 -4.41
C GLU A 135 -8.06 -3.99 -5.81
N LYS A 136 -9.23 -4.31 -6.35
CA LYS A 136 -9.56 -4.08 -7.76
C LYS A 136 -9.51 -2.63 -8.21
N SER A 137 -9.96 -1.69 -7.40
CA SER A 137 -10.17 -0.30 -7.80
C SER A 137 -8.90 0.52 -7.66
N THR A 138 -8.28 0.42 -6.50
CA THR A 138 -7.07 1.15 -6.08
C THR A 138 -5.79 0.44 -6.52
N PHE A 139 -5.85 -0.88 -6.74
CA PHE A 139 -4.69 -1.73 -6.96
C PHE A 139 -3.68 -1.70 -5.82
N LEU A 140 -4.13 -1.38 -4.60
CA LEU A 140 -3.32 -1.55 -3.39
C LEU A 140 -3.12 -3.03 -3.12
N VAL A 141 -1.95 -3.38 -2.62
CA VAL A 141 -1.63 -4.74 -2.17
C VAL A 141 -2.55 -5.08 -1.01
N ILE A 142 -3.08 -6.30 -0.97
CA ILE A 142 -3.87 -6.85 0.13
C ILE A 142 -3.07 -7.90 0.89
N ALA A 143 -2.48 -8.84 0.16
CA ALA A 143 -1.70 -9.94 0.70
C ALA A 143 -0.70 -10.39 -0.36
N ASN A 144 0.40 -10.99 0.05
CA ASN A 144 1.40 -11.53 -0.87
C ASN A 144 2.10 -12.74 -0.26
N HIS A 145 2.55 -13.66 -1.11
CA HIS A 145 3.39 -14.78 -0.71
C HIS A 145 4.54 -14.88 -1.71
N THR A 146 5.77 -14.97 -1.20
CA THR A 146 6.98 -15.04 -2.03
C THR A 146 7.82 -16.22 -1.53
N THR A 147 8.16 -17.13 -2.44
CA THR A 147 8.95 -18.33 -2.14
C THR A 147 10.44 -18.13 -2.43
N LYS A 148 10.78 -17.22 -3.34
CA LYS A 148 12.16 -16.85 -3.68
C LYS A 148 12.53 -15.47 -3.16
N GLN A 149 13.79 -15.29 -2.75
CA GLN A 149 14.25 -13.97 -2.34
C GLN A 149 14.23 -13.02 -3.54
N MET A 150 13.52 -11.89 -3.40
CA MET A 150 13.40 -10.86 -4.42
C MET A 150 14.29 -9.67 -4.06
N ALA A 151 15.01 -9.12 -5.04
CA ALA A 151 15.98 -8.05 -4.82
C ALA A 151 15.33 -6.72 -4.40
N ASP A 152 14.15 -6.41 -4.96
CA ASP A 152 13.46 -5.15 -4.72
C ASP A 152 12.33 -5.32 -3.69
N PRO A 153 12.49 -4.80 -2.45
CA PRO A 153 11.45 -4.88 -1.43
C PRO A 153 10.23 -3.98 -1.75
N HIS A 154 10.38 -2.98 -2.61
CA HIS A 154 9.32 -2.01 -2.97
C HIS A 154 8.62 -2.35 -4.30
N ARG A 155 8.85 -3.56 -4.82
CA ARG A 155 8.31 -4.00 -6.11
C ARG A 155 6.78 -3.97 -6.14
N PHE A 156 6.11 -4.28 -5.03
CA PHE A 156 4.64 -4.39 -5.04
C PHE A 156 3.97 -3.04 -5.27
N GLU A 157 4.51 -1.98 -4.68
CA GLU A 157 4.04 -0.61 -4.85
C GLU A 157 4.38 -0.07 -6.23
N LYS A 158 5.56 -0.40 -6.75
CA LYS A 158 5.94 -0.08 -8.13
C LYS A 158 5.00 -0.76 -9.13
N ILE A 159 4.71 -2.05 -8.95
CA ILE A 159 3.74 -2.79 -9.76
C ILE A 159 2.35 -2.16 -9.63
N SER A 160 1.94 -1.80 -8.42
CA SER A 160 0.65 -1.14 -8.18
C SER A 160 0.53 0.17 -8.95
N ASN A 161 1.56 1.00 -8.89
CA ASN A 161 1.61 2.25 -9.64
C ASN A 161 1.58 1.98 -11.16
N ILE A 162 2.44 1.11 -11.68
CA ILE A 162 2.51 0.77 -13.12
C ILE A 162 1.15 0.30 -13.65
N VAL A 163 0.54 -0.69 -12.98
CA VAL A 163 -0.74 -1.26 -13.42
C VAL A 163 -1.85 -0.24 -13.26
N LYS A 164 -1.84 0.60 -12.21
CA LYS A 164 -2.84 1.67 -12.07
C LYS A 164 -2.72 2.70 -13.19
N GLN A 165 -1.52 3.15 -13.54
CA GLN A 165 -1.31 4.05 -14.68
C GLN A 165 -1.77 3.41 -15.99
N PHE A 166 -1.47 2.13 -16.19
CA PHE A 166 -1.96 1.37 -17.35
C PHE A 166 -3.49 1.31 -17.39
N LYS A 167 -4.16 0.99 -16.27
CA LYS A 167 -5.63 0.97 -16.15
C LYS A 167 -6.25 2.33 -16.45
N LEU A 168 -5.64 3.42 -15.97
CA LEU A 168 -6.09 4.77 -16.29
C LEU A 168 -5.98 5.06 -17.79
N SER A 169 -4.92 4.60 -18.45
CA SER A 169 -4.75 4.71 -19.90
C SER A 169 -5.80 3.90 -20.68
N VAL A 170 -6.10 2.67 -20.27
CA VAL A 170 -7.13 1.83 -20.89
C VAL A 170 -8.52 2.44 -20.74
N ASN A 171 -8.85 2.98 -19.56
CA ASN A 171 -10.14 3.61 -19.29
C ASN A 171 -10.38 4.87 -20.16
N LYS A 172 -9.32 5.61 -20.52
CA LYS A 172 -9.44 6.74 -21.47
C LYS A 172 -9.95 6.32 -22.85
N HIS A 173 -9.76 5.05 -23.20
CA HIS A 173 -10.25 4.47 -24.46
C HIS A 173 -11.58 3.73 -24.29
N HIS A 174 -12.33 4.00 -23.20
CA HIS A 174 -13.62 3.36 -22.89
C HIS A 174 -13.59 1.82 -22.83
N ALA A 175 -12.42 1.23 -22.60
CA ALA A 175 -12.25 -0.20 -22.38
C ALA A 175 -12.01 -0.50 -20.89
N ALA A 176 -12.24 -1.74 -20.47
CA ALA A 176 -11.95 -2.20 -19.12
C ALA A 176 -10.73 -3.12 -19.11
N PHE A 177 -9.80 -2.87 -18.19
CA PHE A 177 -8.70 -3.80 -17.93
C PHE A 177 -9.22 -5.12 -17.36
N ASN A 178 -8.84 -6.23 -18.00
CA ASN A 178 -9.28 -7.59 -17.65
C ASN A 178 -8.13 -8.44 -17.13
N SER A 179 -7.08 -8.60 -17.92
CA SER A 179 -5.87 -9.34 -17.54
C SER A 179 -4.64 -8.75 -18.24
N LEU A 180 -3.47 -9.11 -17.74
CA LEU A 180 -2.17 -8.79 -18.33
C LEU A 180 -1.26 -10.01 -18.19
N ASP A 181 -0.59 -10.39 -19.27
CA ASP A 181 0.32 -11.52 -19.31
C ASP A 181 1.65 -11.05 -19.88
N VAL A 182 2.70 -11.11 -19.08
CA VAL A 182 4.04 -10.63 -19.41
C VAL A 182 5.04 -11.76 -19.25
N SER A 183 5.86 -12.02 -20.27
CA SER A 183 6.89 -13.06 -20.21
C SER A 183 8.22 -12.59 -20.80
N ASN A 184 9.31 -13.12 -20.26
CA ASN A 184 10.63 -13.05 -20.86
C ASN A 184 11.35 -14.40 -20.70
N SER A 185 12.67 -14.45 -20.95
CA SER A 185 13.46 -15.68 -20.82
C SER A 185 13.62 -16.20 -19.39
N ASN A 186 13.31 -15.38 -18.38
CA ASN A 186 13.60 -15.65 -16.97
C ASN A 186 12.33 -15.88 -16.14
N PHE A 187 11.22 -15.24 -16.50
CA PHE A 187 9.96 -15.37 -15.78
C PHE A 187 8.74 -15.06 -16.65
N ARG A 188 7.58 -15.47 -16.15
CA ARG A 188 6.26 -15.04 -16.60
C ARG A 188 5.46 -14.50 -15.42
N ALA A 189 4.76 -13.38 -15.63
CA ALA A 189 3.86 -12.78 -14.68
C ALA A 189 2.47 -12.66 -15.31
N ILE A 190 1.47 -13.26 -14.67
CA ILE A 190 0.06 -13.19 -15.08
C ILE A 190 -0.70 -12.41 -14.02
N ILE A 191 -1.32 -11.30 -14.43
CA ILE A 191 -2.26 -10.52 -13.64
C ILE A 191 -3.66 -10.79 -14.18
N ASP A 192 -4.56 -11.30 -13.35
CA ASP A 192 -5.95 -11.57 -13.75
C ASP A 192 -6.92 -11.18 -12.64
N ARG A 193 -8.18 -10.95 -13.01
CA ARG A 193 -9.25 -10.79 -12.03
C ARG A 193 -9.35 -12.06 -11.19
N PHE A 194 -9.51 -11.90 -9.89
CA PHE A 194 -9.56 -13.05 -8.98
C PHE A 194 -10.93 -13.15 -8.32
N THR A 195 -11.38 -12.09 -7.66
CA THR A 195 -12.73 -11.96 -7.11
C THR A 195 -13.43 -10.72 -7.71
N PRO A 196 -14.72 -10.45 -7.42
CA PRO A 196 -15.36 -9.20 -7.80
C PRO A 196 -14.59 -7.95 -7.36
N ASN A 197 -13.82 -8.05 -6.27
CA ASN A 197 -13.12 -6.95 -5.62
C ASN A 197 -11.59 -7.07 -5.64
N THR A 198 -11.02 -8.12 -6.24
CA THR A 198 -9.55 -8.32 -6.25
C THR A 198 -8.99 -8.77 -7.60
N PHE A 199 -7.72 -8.44 -7.80
CA PHE A 199 -6.86 -9.01 -8.83
C PHE A 199 -5.80 -9.89 -8.16
N VAL A 200 -5.34 -10.92 -8.86
CA VAL A 200 -4.19 -11.73 -8.46
C VAL A 200 -3.08 -11.57 -9.50
N MET A 201 -1.84 -11.44 -9.03
CA MET A 201 -0.64 -11.60 -9.84
C MET A 201 0.04 -12.91 -9.44
N VAL A 202 0.42 -13.71 -10.42
CA VAL A 202 1.18 -14.94 -10.23
C VAL A 202 2.46 -14.86 -11.07
N VAL A 203 3.61 -15.07 -10.43
CA VAL A 203 4.93 -15.05 -11.06
C VAL A 203 5.52 -16.45 -11.02
N THR A 204 6.00 -16.95 -12.17
CA THR A 204 6.64 -18.26 -12.32
C THR A 204 7.91 -18.13 -13.15
N SER A 205 9.02 -18.70 -12.69
CA SER A 205 10.29 -18.79 -13.43
C SER A 205 10.58 -20.20 -13.94
N ASP A 206 9.82 -21.22 -13.53
CA ASP A 206 9.97 -22.56 -14.10
C ASP A 206 9.42 -22.60 -15.53
N PRO A 207 10.27 -22.85 -16.56
CA PRO A 207 9.85 -22.89 -17.95
C PRO A 207 8.94 -24.07 -18.28
N ASN A 208 8.85 -25.09 -17.41
CA ASN A 208 7.98 -26.25 -17.60
C ASN A 208 6.52 -25.96 -17.23
N ILE A 209 6.26 -24.89 -16.47
CA ILE A 209 4.91 -24.48 -16.11
C ILE A 209 4.26 -23.79 -17.30
N HIS A 210 3.32 -24.47 -17.94
CA HIS A 210 2.60 -23.92 -19.08
C HIS A 210 1.62 -22.82 -18.61
N PRO A 211 1.52 -21.66 -19.30
CA PRO A 211 0.65 -20.55 -18.88
C PRO A 211 -0.81 -20.95 -18.69
N ALA A 212 -1.31 -21.86 -19.52
CA ALA A 212 -2.66 -22.39 -19.41
C ALA A 212 -2.93 -23.12 -18.09
N ALA A 213 -1.91 -23.78 -17.51
CA ALA A 213 -2.02 -24.42 -16.20
C ALA A 213 -2.17 -23.36 -15.10
N THR A 214 -1.36 -22.30 -15.13
CA THR A 214 -1.47 -21.17 -14.20
C THR A 214 -2.84 -20.51 -14.29
N THR A 215 -3.34 -20.21 -15.49
CA THR A 215 -4.69 -19.62 -15.69
C THR A 215 -5.79 -20.57 -15.22
N CYS A 216 -5.67 -21.87 -15.47
CA CYS A 216 -6.63 -22.88 -14.98
C CYS A 216 -6.68 -22.88 -13.45
N ASN A 217 -5.51 -22.88 -12.80
CA ASN A 217 -5.41 -22.86 -11.35
C ASN A 217 -5.95 -21.56 -10.74
N ILE A 218 -5.66 -20.40 -11.35
CA ILE A 218 -6.26 -19.11 -10.97
C ILE A 218 -7.79 -19.22 -11.00
N ASN A 219 -8.35 -19.73 -12.10
CA ASN A 219 -9.80 -19.88 -12.26
C ASN A 219 -10.42 -20.82 -11.22
N ALA A 220 -9.78 -21.95 -10.94
CA ALA A 220 -10.24 -22.91 -9.95
C ALA A 220 -10.22 -22.32 -8.52
N ALA A 221 -9.17 -21.58 -8.18
CA ALA A 221 -9.00 -20.98 -6.87
C ALA A 221 -9.99 -19.84 -6.57
N ARG A 222 -10.54 -19.16 -7.59
CA ARG A 222 -11.48 -18.03 -7.39
C ARG A 222 -12.59 -18.35 -6.41
N SER A 223 -13.20 -19.53 -6.53
CA SER A 223 -14.32 -19.94 -5.67
C SER A 223 -13.95 -20.05 -4.19
N HIS A 224 -12.69 -20.38 -3.89
CA HIS A 224 -12.20 -20.54 -2.53
C HIS A 224 -12.02 -19.19 -1.82
N PHE A 225 -11.58 -18.16 -2.54
CA PHE A 225 -11.36 -16.80 -2.02
C PHE A 225 -12.61 -15.90 -2.07
N LEU A 226 -13.77 -16.47 -2.42
CA LEU A 226 -15.07 -15.79 -2.37
C LEU A 226 -15.90 -16.15 -1.14
N ALA A 227 -15.54 -17.25 -0.46
CA ALA A 227 -16.19 -17.75 0.74
C ALA A 227 -15.70 -16.99 1.98
#